data_AF-A0A527Z6Q9-F1
#
_entry.id   AF-A0A527Z6Q9-F1
#
_cell.length_a   1.000
_cell.length_b   1.000
_cell.length_c   1.000
_cell.angle_alpha   90.00
_cell.angle_beta   90.00
_cell.angle_gamma   90.00
#
_symmetry.space_group_name_H-M   'P 1'
#
loop_
_entity.id
_entity.type
_entity.pdbx_description
1 polymer ?
#
loop_
_entity_poly.entity_id
_entity_poly.type
_entity_poly.pdbx_seq_one_letter_code
_entity_poly.pdbx_strand_id
1 'polypeptide(L)' 'MLALVILLAMSGSCLMSGISGVLIPLGLRRVGADPAVASAIFLTTVTDIVGMGLMLGLATMLVL' A
#
# COMPACT_ATOMS: atom_id res chain seq x y z
N MET A 1 -0.39 22.92 -5.09
CA MET A 1 0.53 21.76 -5.32
C MET A 1 0.21 20.59 -4.40
N LEU A 2 -0.07 20.80 -3.11
CA LEU A 2 -0.47 19.73 -2.18
C LEU A 2 -1.67 18.87 -2.63
N ALA A 3 -2.70 19.47 -3.21
CA ALA A 3 -3.84 18.70 -3.75
C ALA A 3 -3.43 17.71 -4.85
N LEU A 4 -2.46 18.07 -5.70
CA LEU A 4 -1.95 17.22 -6.78
C LEU A 4 -1.06 16.10 -6.23
N VAL A 5 -0.27 16.39 -5.20
CA VAL A 5 0.52 15.41 -4.43
C VAL A 5 -0.40 14.35 -3.81
N ILE A 6 -1.46 14.77 -3.12
CA ILE A 6 -2.42 13.85 -2.48
C ILE A 6 -3.17 13.04 -3.53
N LEU A 7 -3.58 13.64 -4.65
CA LEU A 7 -4.24 12.93 -5.74
C LEU A 7 -3.35 11.80 -6.27
N LEU A 8 -2.10 12.10 -6.63
CA LEU A 8 -1.14 11.11 -7.12
C LEU A 8 -0.82 10.04 -6.07
N ALA A 9 -0.61 10.45 -4.82
CA ALA A 9 -0.31 9.54 -3.72
C ALA A 9 -1.47 8.55 -3.49
N MET A 10 -2.70 9.04 -3.39
CA MET A 10 -3.87 8.19 -3.16
C MET A 10 -4.17 7.29 -4.36
N SER A 11 -4.03 7.77 -5.60
CA SER A 11 -4.16 6.93 -6.79
C SER A 11 -3.14 5.77 -6.80
N GLY A 12 -1.88 6.06 -6.49
CA GLY A 12 -0.84 5.02 -6.39
C GLY A 12 -1.09 4.06 -5.21
N SER A 13 -1.58 4.58 -4.09
CA SER A 13 -1.92 3.78 -2.90
C SER A 13 -3.05 2.79 -3.19
N CYS A 14 -4.10 3.23 -3.89
CA CYS A 14 -5.22 2.37 -4.28
C CYS A 14 -4.79 1.25 -5.25
N LEU A 15 -3.91 1.56 -6.21
CA LEU A 15 -3.35 0.55 -7.12
C LEU A 15 -2.58 -0.52 -6.36
N MET A 16 -1.69 -0.11 -5.46
CA MET A 16 -0.92 -1.05 -4.65
C MET A 16 -1.77 -1.84 -3.66
N SER A 17 -2.82 -1.23 -3.10
CA SER A 17 -3.80 -1.91 -2.25
C SER A 17 -4.54 -3.03 -2.98
N GLY A 18 -4.94 -2.81 -4.24
CA GLY A 18 -5.56 -3.85 -5.06
C GLY A 18 -4.62 -5.01 -5.37
N ILE A 19 -3.34 -4.72 -5.66
CA ILE A 19 -2.32 -5.74 -5.94
C ILE A 19 -1.99 -6.53 -4.67
N SER A 20 -1.76 -5.85 -3.56
CA SER A 20 -1.41 -6.47 -2.28
C SER A 20 -2.56 -7.32 -1.73
N GLY A 21 -3.81 -6.88 -1.93
CA GLY A 21 -5.02 -7.62 -1.56
C GLY A 21 -5.14 -9.01 -2.17
N VAL A 22 -4.52 -9.24 -3.33
CA VAL A 22 -4.50 -10.56 -3.99
C VAL A 22 -3.17 -11.28 -3.76
N LEU A 23 -2.06 -10.57 -3.83
CA LEU A 23 -0.72 -11.15 -3.78
C LEU A 23 -0.35 -11.67 -2.38
N ILE A 24 -0.74 -10.96 -1.32
CA ILE A 24 -0.48 -11.34 0.08
C ILE A 24 -1.17 -12.67 0.45
N PRO A 25 -2.49 -12.84 0.29
CA PRO A 25 -3.14 -14.10 0.65
C PRO A 25 -2.67 -15.29 -0.22
N LEU A 26 -2.36 -15.06 -1.50
CA LEU A 26 -1.77 -16.10 -2.37
C LEU A 26 -0.36 -16.50 -1.92
N GLY A 27 0.47 -15.53 -1.53
CA GLY A 27 1.82 -15.76 -1.01
C GLY A 27 1.80 -16.54 0.31
N LEU A 28 0.97 -16.12 1.26
CA LEU A 28 0.79 -16.81 2.54
C LEU A 28 0.31 -18.25 2.35
N ARG A 29 -0.64 -18.47 1.43
CA ARG A 29 -1.12 -19.81 1.10
C ARG A 29 -0.02 -20.73 0.56
N ARG A 30 0.95 -20.19 -0.21
CA ARG A 30 2.10 -20.98 -0.68
C ARG A 30 3.09 -21.36 0.42
N VAL A 31 3.22 -20.53 1.46
CA VAL A 31 4.13 -20.77 2.58
C VAL A 31 3.46 -21.62 3.68
N GLY A 32 2.16 -21.95 3.52
CA GLY A 32 1.40 -22.74 4.50
C GLY A 32 0.98 -21.93 5.74
N ALA A 33 1.11 -20.61 5.69
CA ALA A 33 0.67 -19.70 6.75
C ALA A 33 -0.82 -19.39 6.59
N ASP A 34 -1.53 -19.28 7.70
CA ASP A 34 -2.98 -19.12 7.72
C ASP A 34 -3.39 -17.75 7.15
N PRO A 35 -3.96 -17.69 5.92
CA PRO A 35 -4.20 -16.42 5.24
C PRO A 35 -5.25 -15.60 5.97
N ALA A 36 -6.21 -16.21 6.70
CA ALA A 36 -7.27 -15.46 7.36
C ALA A 36 -6.76 -14.50 8.44
N VAL A 37 -5.79 -14.93 9.25
CA VAL A 37 -5.27 -14.13 10.37
C VAL A 37 -4.13 -13.22 9.92
N ALA A 38 -3.23 -13.75 9.10
CA ALA A 38 -2.05 -12.99 8.70
C ALA A 38 -2.32 -12.04 7.53
N SER A 39 -3.26 -12.34 6.61
CA SER A 39 -3.51 -11.44 5.46
C SER A 39 -4.02 -10.07 5.88
N ALA A 40 -4.84 -9.95 6.92
CA ALA A 40 -5.37 -8.64 7.35
C ALA A 40 -4.25 -7.72 7.84
N ILE A 41 -3.34 -8.24 8.68
CA ILE A 41 -2.22 -7.47 9.25
C ILE A 41 -1.20 -7.14 8.16
N PHE A 42 -0.87 -8.10 7.30
CA PHE A 42 0.06 -7.87 6.19
C PHE A 42 -0.53 -6.89 5.17
N LEU A 43 -1.83 -6.97 4.90
CA LEU A 43 -2.50 -6.08 3.96
C LEU A 43 -2.49 -4.64 4.47
N THR A 44 -2.92 -4.41 5.72
CA THR A 44 -2.96 -3.07 6.30
C THR A 44 -1.56 -2.46 6.39
N THR A 45 -0.56 -3.22 6.83
CA THR A 45 0.82 -2.73 6.92
C THR A 45 1.40 -2.34 5.55
N VAL A 46 1.17 -3.15 4.51
CA VAL A 46 1.61 -2.80 3.15
C VAL A 46 0.88 -1.53 2.66
N THR A 47 -0.43 -1.43 2.87
CA THR A 47 -1.17 -0.23 2.45
C THR A 47 -0.78 1.02 3.25
N ASP A 48 -0.44 0.89 4.53
CA ASP A 48 0.03 2.00 5.37
C ASP A 48 1.40 2.50 4.91
N ILE A 49 2.36 1.58 4.68
CA ILE A 49 3.71 1.92 4.23
C ILE A 49 3.66 2.57 2.84
N VAL A 50 2.86 2.02 1.92
CA VAL A 50 2.73 2.57 0.58
C VAL A 50 2.02 3.93 0.61
N GLY A 51 0.94 4.05 1.40
CA GLY A 51 0.16 5.27 1.51
C GLY A 51 0.95 6.43 2.07
N MET A 52 1.59 6.24 3.23
CA MET A 52 2.46 7.25 3.82
C MET A 52 3.71 7.47 2.96
N GLY A 53 4.35 6.41 2.45
CA GLY A 53 5.55 6.50 1.62
C GLY A 53 5.35 7.30 0.33
N LEU A 54 4.25 7.06 -0.39
CA LEU A 54 3.90 7.83 -1.59
C LEU A 54 3.59 9.28 -1.25
N MET A 55 2.83 9.52 -0.18
CA MET A 55 2.48 10.88 0.23
C MET A 55 3.74 11.69 0.61
N LEU A 56 4.60 11.13 1.46
CA LEU A 56 5.85 11.77 1.88
C LEU A 56 6.82 11.94 0.71
N GLY A 57 7.03 10.92 -0.12
CA GLY A 57 7.95 10.98 -1.26
C GLY A 57 7.52 12.02 -2.31
N LEU A 58 6.24 12.06 -2.66
CA LEU A 58 5.70 13.06 -3.58
C LEU A 58 5.71 14.47 -2.96
N ALA A 59 5.47 14.60 -1.65
CA ALA A 59 5.58 15.88 -0.97
C ALA A 59 7.02 16.42 -1.00
N THR A 60 8.03 15.57 -0.73
CA THR A 60 9.44 15.97 -0.79
C THR A 60 9.89 16.30 -2.21
N MET A 61 9.43 15.58 -3.23
CA MET A 61 9.89 15.82 -4.61
C MET A 61 9.20 17.03 -5.28
N LEU A 62 7.96 17.34 -4.89
CA LEU A 62 7.12 18.31 -5.59
C LEU A 62 6.88 19.61 -4.81
N VAL A 63 7.04 19.62 -3.49
CA VAL A 63 6.73 20.78 -2.63
C VAL A 63 7.98 21.37 -1.95
N LEU A 64 8.97 20.55 -1.61
CA LEU A 64 10.28 20.99 -1.12
C LEU A 64 11.18 21.37 -2.31
#